data_AF-A0A7S3H9T2-F1
#
_entry.id   AF-A0A7S3H9T2-F1
#
_cell.length_a   1.000
_cell.length_b   1.000
_cell.length_c   1.000
_cell.angle_alpha   90.00
_cell.angle_beta   90.00
_cell.angle_gamma   90.00
#
_symmetry.space_group_name_H-M   'P 1'
#
loop_
_entity.id
_entity.type
_entity.pdbx_description
1 polymer ?
#
loop_
_entity_poly.entity_id
_entity_poly.type
_entity_poly.pdbx_seq_one_letter_code
_entity_poly.pdbx_strand_id
1 'polypeptide(L)'
;VFLVAVEDSLQDWMRISLCHCASNNVILANTASNFLLYLMRACFHYVGSTTFISNTILAVFNDVLETILDNNSHLIKTYSDEDDVLQTLAESIAKMRRAAKGSMMTYLYPSTIDAETVDANGYPVPNLGPASTSAFCKAVVTLMDNLEILMQANADLRRHASHPVGFDFYGSNMLDGPWDERNSALMAAIRNKRRVVQADTVKQAPLSGFHLEEVMMRLSMAAEVYDPFKLPRLRMFWLENLAMLHKRNANRAEGAEVRWRIFKVCELVEDTWRSQWVARPPLAWGPRLGNRPAAPAESTSAHISGGMTVKTTGHLSLGRGLDAPLEQLDPDRDRNFYKVLKNALDAKPNRSWSDYGQYLTHMQTALDEATKGYNLVNLIHLAERTSFRLVHLYRLLKKPERMLQEYTKMAEAVKAVAEKGVSTQMAIGTFYRVLYEGLGVPVHLRGKEFIFRNGNHMHVKEFQDQVVAHIKSIVEDGVNVMIVQSIGADHSLSDPLIAYI
;
A
#
# COMPACT_ATOMS: atom_id res chain seq x y z
N VAL A 1 -1.63 -12.68 -27.35
CA VAL A 1 -3.06 -13.05 -27.15
C VAL A 1 -3.19 -14.23 -26.18
N PHE A 2 -2.70 -15.44 -26.48
CA PHE A 2 -2.78 -16.58 -25.55
C PHE A 2 -2.16 -16.33 -24.18
N LEU A 3 -0.91 -15.85 -24.11
CA LEU A 3 -0.23 -15.56 -22.83
C LEU A 3 -0.97 -14.50 -22.00
N VAL A 4 -1.58 -13.52 -22.66
CA VAL A 4 -2.41 -12.49 -22.02
C VAL A 4 -3.67 -13.11 -21.40
N ALA A 5 -4.37 -14.01 -22.11
CA ALA A 5 -5.52 -14.71 -21.54
C ALA A 5 -5.15 -15.59 -20.33
N VAL A 6 -3.98 -16.23 -20.37
CA VAL A 6 -3.46 -17.02 -19.25
C VAL A 6 -3.21 -16.12 -18.03
N GLU A 7 -2.61 -14.95 -18.22
CA GLU A 7 -2.37 -13.98 -17.15
C GLU A 7 -3.66 -13.41 -16.56
N ASP A 8 -4.62 -13.05 -17.41
CA ASP A 8 -5.92 -12.52 -16.96
C ASP A 8 -6.70 -13.58 -16.19
N SER A 9 -6.69 -14.83 -16.69
CA SER A 9 -7.29 -15.97 -15.98
C SER A 9 -6.61 -16.22 -14.64
N LEU A 10 -5.28 -16.14 -14.58
CA LEU A 10 -4.52 -16.33 -13.36
C LEU A 10 -4.86 -15.28 -12.30
N GLN A 11 -4.92 -14.00 -12.70
CA GLN A 11 -5.30 -12.91 -11.78
C GLN A 11 -6.69 -13.16 -11.17
N ASP A 12 -7.66 -13.60 -11.98
CA ASP A 12 -9.00 -13.89 -11.49
C ASP A 12 -9.06 -15.13 -10.60
N TRP A 13 -8.31 -16.19 -10.93
CA TRP A 13 -8.17 -17.33 -10.02
C TRP A 13 -7.57 -16.91 -8.67
N MET A 14 -6.59 -15.99 -8.67
CA MET A 14 -6.02 -15.46 -7.43
C MET A 14 -7.05 -14.64 -6.64
N ARG A 15 -7.85 -13.79 -7.31
CA ARG A 15 -8.95 -13.06 -6.66
C ARG A 15 -9.95 -13.98 -6.00
N ILE A 16 -10.47 -14.95 -6.76
CA ILE A 16 -11.46 -15.92 -6.28
C ILE A 16 -10.92 -16.70 -5.09
N SER A 17 -9.68 -17.19 -5.20
CA SER A 17 -9.04 -17.97 -4.14
C SER A 17 -8.87 -17.15 -2.85
N LEU A 18 -8.38 -15.91 -2.95
CA LEU A 18 -8.21 -15.03 -1.80
C LEU A 18 -9.57 -14.63 -1.18
N CYS A 19 -10.59 -14.34 -1.99
CA CYS A 19 -11.95 -14.11 -1.50
C CYS A 19 -12.49 -15.33 -0.72
N HIS A 20 -12.26 -16.54 -1.21
CA HIS A 20 -12.67 -17.76 -0.50
C HIS A 20 -11.83 -18.06 0.74
N CYS A 21 -10.57 -17.60 0.81
CA CYS A 21 -9.78 -17.64 2.05
C CYS A 21 -10.40 -16.80 3.17
N ALA A 22 -11.21 -15.79 2.82
CA ALA A 22 -11.96 -14.97 3.77
C ALA A 22 -13.34 -15.55 4.13
N SER A 23 -13.69 -16.75 3.65
CA SER A 23 -15.01 -17.35 3.92
C SER A 23 -15.13 -17.84 5.36
N ASN A 24 -16.28 -17.56 5.99
CA ASN A 24 -16.63 -18.12 7.30
C ASN A 24 -16.80 -19.66 7.27
N ASN A 25 -16.95 -20.26 6.08
CA ASN A 25 -16.92 -21.71 5.96
C ASN A 25 -15.47 -22.22 5.99
N VAL A 26 -15.09 -22.82 7.12
CA VAL A 26 -13.74 -23.34 7.38
C VAL A 26 -13.27 -24.32 6.29
N ILE A 27 -14.14 -25.16 5.76
CA ILE A 27 -13.78 -26.13 4.70
C ILE A 27 -13.41 -25.38 3.42
N LEU A 28 -14.20 -24.37 3.05
CA LEU A 28 -13.96 -23.56 1.86
C LEU A 28 -12.68 -22.72 1.99
N ALA A 29 -12.48 -22.06 3.14
CA ALA A 29 -11.29 -21.27 3.43
C ALA A 29 -10.01 -22.13 3.41
N ASN A 30 -10.05 -23.31 4.03
CA ASN A 30 -8.92 -24.25 4.01
C ASN A 30 -8.64 -24.78 2.60
N THR A 31 -9.69 -25.09 1.83
CA THR A 31 -9.55 -25.59 0.45
C THR A 31 -8.92 -24.52 -0.45
N ALA A 32 -9.36 -23.27 -0.34
CA ALA A 32 -8.80 -22.14 -1.07
C ALA A 32 -7.35 -21.85 -0.67
N SER A 33 -7.03 -21.90 0.63
CA SER A 33 -5.66 -21.75 1.13
C SER A 33 -4.74 -22.85 0.59
N ASN A 34 -5.21 -24.10 0.60
CA ASN A 34 -4.47 -25.23 0.03
C ASN A 34 -4.26 -25.07 -1.48
N PHE A 35 -5.28 -24.62 -2.22
CA PHE A 35 -5.16 -24.35 -3.65
C PHE A 35 -4.06 -23.31 -3.95
N LEU A 36 -4.02 -22.21 -3.20
CA LEU A 36 -2.96 -21.20 -3.33
C LEU A 36 -1.58 -21.80 -3.05
N LEU A 37 -1.43 -22.57 -1.98
CA LEU A 37 -0.17 -23.22 -1.63
C LEU A 37 0.26 -24.25 -2.70
N TYR A 38 -0.66 -25.01 -3.26
CA TYR A 38 -0.38 -25.95 -4.36
C TYR A 38 0.06 -25.22 -5.62
N LEU A 39 -0.58 -24.11 -5.97
CA LEU A 39 -0.19 -23.33 -7.13
C LEU A 39 1.20 -22.71 -6.96
N MET A 40 1.49 -22.16 -5.77
CA MET A 40 2.83 -21.67 -5.45
C MET A 40 3.87 -22.79 -5.51
N ARG A 41 3.55 -23.97 -4.98
CA ARG A 41 4.45 -25.15 -5.01
C ARG A 41 4.69 -25.63 -6.42
N ALA A 42 3.65 -25.69 -7.26
CA ALA A 42 3.77 -26.05 -8.66
C ALA A 42 4.65 -25.04 -9.41
N CYS A 43 4.40 -23.74 -9.22
CA CYS A 43 5.23 -22.69 -9.81
C CYS A 43 6.69 -22.82 -9.37
N PHE A 44 6.95 -23.05 -8.07
CA PHE A 44 8.28 -23.27 -7.56
C PHE A 44 8.96 -24.51 -8.15
N HIS A 45 8.23 -25.62 -8.30
CA HIS A 45 8.75 -26.85 -8.87
C HIS A 45 9.14 -26.71 -10.35
N TYR A 46 8.32 -26.03 -11.16
CA TYR A 46 8.55 -25.92 -12.60
C TYR A 46 9.42 -24.73 -13.00
N VAL A 47 9.39 -23.64 -12.24
CA VAL A 47 10.08 -22.36 -12.57
C VAL A 47 11.25 -22.10 -11.63
N GLY A 48 11.37 -22.84 -10.52
CA GLY A 48 12.38 -22.61 -9.48
C GLY A 48 12.10 -21.39 -8.60
N SER A 49 10.93 -20.76 -8.73
CA SER A 49 10.57 -19.54 -7.99
C SER A 49 9.06 -19.40 -7.82
N THR A 50 8.61 -18.77 -6.74
CA THR A 50 7.21 -18.36 -6.53
C THR A 50 6.92 -16.94 -6.99
N THR A 51 7.92 -16.19 -7.47
CA THR A 51 7.83 -14.74 -7.73
C THR A 51 6.69 -14.39 -8.67
N PHE A 52 6.43 -15.21 -9.70
CA PHE A 52 5.35 -14.96 -10.65
C PHE A 52 3.98 -14.95 -9.94
N ILE A 53 3.64 -16.04 -9.25
CA ILE A 53 2.39 -16.15 -8.49
C ILE A 53 2.33 -15.12 -7.35
N SER A 54 3.43 -14.90 -6.65
CA SER A 54 3.53 -13.95 -5.54
C SER A 54 3.22 -12.52 -6.01
N ASN A 55 3.83 -12.10 -7.13
CA ASN A 55 3.56 -10.78 -7.71
C ASN A 55 2.11 -10.67 -8.19
N THR A 56 1.52 -11.72 -8.77
CA THR A 56 0.12 -11.71 -9.16
C THR A 56 -0.80 -11.55 -7.95
N ILE A 57 -0.56 -12.30 -6.87
CA ILE A 57 -1.29 -12.19 -5.60
C ILE A 57 -1.17 -10.76 -5.05
N LEU A 58 0.05 -10.23 -4.92
CA LEU A 58 0.29 -8.86 -4.43
C LEU A 58 -0.43 -7.81 -5.27
N ALA A 59 -0.52 -8.03 -6.59
CA ALA A 59 -1.11 -7.07 -7.51
C ALA A 59 -2.65 -7.01 -7.45
N VAL A 60 -3.30 -8.12 -7.09
CA VAL A 60 -4.77 -8.18 -6.93
C VAL A 60 -5.22 -8.03 -5.49
N PHE A 61 -4.31 -8.02 -4.51
CA PHE A 61 -4.65 -8.11 -3.10
C PHE A 61 -5.54 -6.97 -2.60
N ASN A 62 -5.21 -5.71 -2.90
CA ASN A 62 -6.02 -4.56 -2.48
C ASN A 62 -7.44 -4.62 -3.08
N ASP A 63 -7.57 -5.07 -4.33
CA ASP A 63 -8.88 -5.26 -5.00
C ASP A 63 -9.70 -6.38 -4.35
N VAL A 64 -9.05 -7.43 -3.87
CA VAL A 64 -9.70 -8.49 -3.08
C VAL A 64 -10.21 -7.95 -1.74
N LEU A 65 -9.39 -7.16 -1.02
CA LEU A 65 -9.84 -6.55 0.24
C LEU A 65 -11.09 -5.71 0.03
N GLU A 66 -11.08 -4.84 -0.98
CA GLU A 66 -12.25 -4.03 -1.36
C GLU A 66 -13.46 -4.90 -1.73
N THR A 67 -13.27 -5.97 -2.49
CA THR A 67 -14.33 -6.89 -2.90
C THR A 67 -14.95 -7.62 -1.70
N ILE A 68 -14.14 -8.13 -0.78
CA ILE A 68 -14.61 -8.79 0.46
C ILE A 68 -15.43 -7.79 1.28
N LEU A 69 -14.89 -6.59 1.45
CA LEU A 69 -15.54 -5.51 2.15
C LEU A 69 -16.88 -5.18 1.45
N ASP A 70 -16.95 -5.09 0.12
CA ASP A 70 -18.14 -4.66 -0.62
C ASP A 70 -19.27 -5.69 -0.47
N ASN A 71 -18.91 -6.98 -0.55
CA ASN A 71 -19.82 -8.11 -0.34
C ASN A 71 -20.43 -8.12 1.06
N ASN A 72 -19.69 -7.60 2.06
CA ASN A 72 -20.10 -7.55 3.46
C ASN A 72 -20.53 -6.14 3.90
N SER A 73 -20.77 -5.23 2.96
CA SER A 73 -21.15 -3.82 3.24
C SER A 73 -22.38 -3.68 4.16
N HIS A 74 -23.28 -4.66 4.16
CA HIS A 74 -24.46 -4.70 5.03
C HIS A 74 -24.14 -4.97 6.52
N LEU A 75 -22.97 -5.52 6.82
CA LEU A 75 -22.50 -5.80 8.19
C LEU A 75 -21.66 -4.66 8.76
N ILE A 76 -21.22 -3.73 7.91
CA ILE A 76 -20.22 -2.72 8.26
C ILE A 76 -20.90 -1.40 8.64
N LYS A 77 -20.68 -0.94 9.88
CA LYS A 77 -21.11 0.39 10.36
C LYS A 77 -19.92 1.23 10.85
N THR A 78 -18.91 0.57 11.39
CA THR A 78 -17.73 1.15 12.02
C THR A 78 -16.44 0.60 11.39
N TYR A 79 -15.29 1.24 11.65
CA TYR A 79 -14.02 0.76 11.14
C TYR A 79 -13.62 -0.58 11.76
N SER A 80 -13.99 -0.80 13.03
CA SER A 80 -13.82 -2.10 13.69
C SER A 80 -14.59 -3.21 12.97
N ASP A 81 -15.82 -2.95 12.50
CA ASP A 81 -16.59 -3.95 11.74
C ASP A 81 -15.89 -4.32 10.41
N GLU A 82 -15.19 -3.38 9.78
CA GLU A 82 -14.43 -3.70 8.57
C GLU A 82 -13.24 -4.62 8.84
N ASP A 83 -12.60 -4.48 10.01
CA ASP A 83 -11.48 -5.33 10.40
C ASP A 83 -11.96 -6.71 10.84
N ASP A 84 -13.12 -6.80 11.52
CA ASP A 84 -13.78 -8.05 11.84
C ASP A 84 -14.13 -8.87 10.59
N VAL A 85 -14.63 -8.19 9.54
CA VAL A 85 -14.90 -8.84 8.24
C VAL A 85 -13.63 -9.39 7.59
N LEU A 86 -12.51 -8.69 7.74
CA LEU A 86 -11.22 -9.09 7.17
C LEU A 86 -10.45 -10.08 8.06
N GLN A 87 -10.88 -10.28 9.31
CA GLN A 87 -10.20 -11.13 10.28
C GLN A 87 -10.06 -12.58 9.79
N THR A 88 -11.10 -13.13 9.16
CA THR A 88 -11.05 -14.49 8.60
C THR A 88 -9.95 -14.65 7.54
N LEU A 89 -9.71 -13.63 6.73
CA LEU A 89 -8.61 -13.62 5.76
C LEU A 89 -7.25 -13.57 6.48
N ALA A 90 -7.11 -12.70 7.49
CA ALA A 90 -5.90 -12.57 8.29
C ALA A 90 -5.54 -13.91 8.97
N GLU A 91 -6.53 -14.61 9.51
CA GLU A 91 -6.35 -15.94 10.10
C GLU A 91 -5.88 -16.98 9.09
N SER A 92 -6.45 -16.99 7.88
CA SER A 92 -6.02 -17.89 6.80
C SER A 92 -4.57 -17.63 6.41
N ILE A 93 -4.16 -16.36 6.27
CA ILE A 93 -2.76 -15.96 6.03
C ILE A 93 -1.86 -16.43 7.17
N ALA A 94 -2.26 -16.22 8.43
CA ALA A 94 -1.50 -16.64 9.59
C ALA A 94 -1.38 -18.18 9.70
N LYS A 95 -2.42 -18.93 9.32
CA LYS A 95 -2.39 -20.40 9.25
C LYS A 95 -1.41 -20.88 8.19
N MET A 96 -1.45 -20.33 6.97
CA MET A 96 -0.49 -20.66 5.91
C MET A 96 0.96 -20.37 6.33
N ARG A 97 1.20 -19.21 6.97
CA ARG A 97 2.51 -18.84 7.51
C ARG A 97 2.99 -19.82 8.59
N ARG A 98 2.14 -20.15 9.57
CA ARG A 98 2.47 -21.11 10.64
C ARG A 98 2.78 -22.49 10.08
N ALA A 99 2.02 -22.97 9.10
CA ALA A 99 2.27 -24.24 8.43
C ALA A 99 3.65 -24.26 7.72
N ALA A 100 4.00 -23.16 7.04
CA ALA A 100 5.31 -23.02 6.38
C ALA A 100 6.47 -22.95 7.40
N LYS A 101 6.34 -22.17 8.48
CA LYS A 101 7.34 -22.10 9.57
C LYS A 101 7.51 -23.44 10.29
N GLY A 102 6.40 -24.11 10.60
CA GLY A 102 6.41 -25.45 11.20
C GLY A 102 7.15 -26.45 10.33
N SER A 103 6.85 -26.46 9.03
CA SER A 103 7.56 -27.31 8.06
C SER A 103 9.06 -27.05 8.04
N MET A 104 9.52 -25.80 8.15
CA MET A 104 10.95 -25.48 8.23
C MET A 104 11.62 -25.98 9.52
N MET A 105 10.93 -25.88 10.66
CA MET A 105 11.47 -26.31 11.95
C MET A 105 11.58 -27.83 12.06
N THR A 106 10.65 -28.59 11.48
CA THR A 106 10.72 -30.06 11.42
C THR A 106 11.99 -30.56 10.72
N TYR A 107 12.55 -29.80 9.77
CA TYR A 107 13.83 -30.14 9.12
C TYR A 107 15.07 -29.69 9.90
N LEU A 108 14.95 -28.68 10.76
CA LEU A 108 16.06 -28.19 11.59
C LEU A 108 16.21 -29.00 12.89
N TYR A 109 15.11 -29.54 13.39
CA TYR A 109 15.07 -30.41 14.57
C TYR A 109 14.12 -31.58 14.31
N PRO A 110 14.57 -32.66 13.64
CA PRO A 110 13.79 -33.88 13.54
C PRO A 110 13.50 -34.38 14.96
N SER A 111 12.23 -34.41 15.37
CA SER A 111 11.80 -34.92 16.67
C SER A 111 11.92 -36.44 16.80
N THR A 112 12.39 -37.11 15.75
CA THR A 112 12.87 -38.47 15.76
C THR A 112 14.28 -38.49 15.20
N ILE A 113 15.26 -38.85 16.03
CA ILE A 113 16.49 -39.44 15.54
C ILE A 113 16.04 -40.78 14.95
N ASP A 114 15.65 -40.78 13.67
CA ASP A 114 15.66 -42.03 12.92
C ASP A 114 17.12 -42.45 12.88
N ALA A 115 17.41 -43.48 13.67
CA ALA A 115 18.73 -44.03 13.85
C ALA A 115 19.21 -44.66 12.53
N GLU A 116 19.74 -43.87 11.60
CA GLU A 116 20.53 -44.33 10.46
C GLU A 116 21.00 -43.14 9.62
N THR A 117 22.05 -42.41 10.07
CA THR A 117 23.06 -41.77 9.21
C THR A 117 24.09 -41.09 10.10
N VAL A 118 24.97 -41.92 10.65
CA VAL A 118 26.17 -41.46 11.34
C VAL A 118 27.30 -41.45 10.31
N ASP A 119 28.12 -40.40 10.26
CA ASP A 119 29.29 -40.41 9.37
C ASP A 119 30.34 -41.44 9.82
N ALA A 120 31.38 -41.64 9.01
CA ALA A 120 32.47 -42.58 9.31
C ALA A 120 33.21 -42.30 10.64
N ASN A 121 32.97 -41.13 11.25
CA ASN A 121 33.58 -40.68 12.50
C ASN A 121 32.60 -40.68 13.69
N GLY A 122 31.38 -41.19 13.53
CA GLY A 122 30.42 -41.30 14.62
C GLY A 122 29.63 -40.02 14.93
N TYR A 123 29.68 -39.01 14.05
CA TYR A 123 28.86 -37.80 14.20
C TYR A 123 27.52 -37.93 13.47
N PRO A 124 26.39 -37.52 14.10
CA PRO A 124 25.11 -37.48 13.42
C PRO A 124 25.19 -36.50 12.25
N VAL A 125 24.95 -36.99 11.03
CA VAL A 125 24.86 -36.13 9.85
C VAL A 125 23.51 -35.40 9.95
N PRO A 126 23.47 -34.06 9.99
CA PRO A 126 22.21 -33.34 9.91
C PRO A 126 21.54 -33.77 8.61
N ASN A 127 20.35 -34.37 8.72
CA ASN A 127 19.54 -34.71 7.56
C ASN A 127 19.05 -33.40 6.94
N LEU A 128 19.91 -32.77 6.14
CA LEU A 128 19.60 -31.61 5.34
C LEU A 128 18.54 -32.06 4.33
N GLY A 129 17.27 -31.99 4.74
CA GLY A 129 16.14 -32.13 3.84
C GLY A 129 16.39 -31.27 2.60
N PRO A 130 15.87 -31.66 1.43
CA PRO A 130 16.27 -31.06 0.16
C PRO A 130 16.14 -29.53 0.24
N ALA A 131 17.24 -28.82 0.02
CA ALA A 131 17.35 -27.36 0.18
C ALA A 131 16.21 -26.59 -0.53
N SER A 132 15.62 -27.19 -1.57
CA SER A 132 14.43 -26.73 -2.29
C SER A 132 13.17 -26.59 -1.42
N THR A 133 12.93 -27.49 -0.47
CA THR A 133 11.76 -27.44 0.43
C THR A 133 11.89 -26.28 1.42
N SER A 134 13.10 -26.07 1.96
CA SER A 134 13.41 -24.92 2.83
C SER A 134 13.25 -23.59 2.08
N ALA A 135 13.73 -23.50 0.83
CA ALA A 135 13.59 -22.31 0.00
C ALA A 135 12.13 -21.97 -0.34
N PHE A 136 11.32 -22.98 -0.69
CA PHE A 136 9.88 -22.80 -0.92
C PHE A 136 9.16 -22.28 0.34
N CYS A 137 9.39 -22.92 1.50
CA CYS A 137 8.76 -22.50 2.75
C CYS A 137 9.16 -21.06 3.14
N LYS A 138 10.42 -20.67 2.96
CA LYS A 138 10.86 -19.28 3.14
C LYS A 138 10.09 -18.32 2.25
N ALA A 139 9.93 -18.64 0.96
CA ALA A 139 9.19 -17.80 0.03
C ALA A 139 7.71 -17.66 0.40
N VAL A 140 7.07 -18.73 0.90
CA VAL A 140 5.70 -18.68 1.43
C VAL A 140 5.63 -17.77 2.66
N VAL A 141 6.55 -17.92 3.61
CA VAL A 141 6.61 -17.06 4.82
C VAL A 141 6.74 -15.60 4.42
N THR A 142 7.68 -15.28 3.52
CA THR A 142 7.87 -13.90 3.03
C THR A 142 6.61 -13.35 2.38
N LEU A 143 5.92 -14.13 1.52
CA LEU A 143 4.67 -13.66 0.93
C LEU A 143 3.59 -13.42 2.00
N MET A 144 3.42 -14.32 2.95
CA MET A 144 2.40 -14.15 3.99
C MET A 144 2.69 -12.95 4.90
N ASP A 145 3.96 -12.72 5.26
CA ASP A 145 4.37 -11.54 6.01
C ASP A 145 4.11 -10.25 5.20
N ASN A 146 4.37 -10.26 3.89
CA ASN A 146 4.06 -9.15 2.98
C ASN A 146 2.54 -8.87 2.91
N LEU A 147 1.69 -9.90 2.83
CA LEU A 147 0.24 -9.73 2.81
C LEU A 147 -0.29 -9.15 4.11
N GLU A 148 0.26 -9.58 5.26
CA GLU A 148 -0.10 -9.02 6.56
C GLU A 148 0.27 -7.53 6.68
N ILE A 149 1.46 -7.13 6.20
CA ILE A 149 1.86 -5.71 6.11
C ILE A 149 0.84 -4.92 5.30
N LEU A 150 0.42 -5.44 4.15
CA LEU A 150 -0.58 -4.78 3.30
C LEU A 150 -1.95 -4.70 3.98
N MET A 151 -2.39 -5.72 4.70
CA MET A 151 -3.66 -5.68 5.44
C MET A 151 -3.65 -4.58 6.51
N GLN A 152 -2.58 -4.52 7.31
CA GLN A 152 -2.42 -3.51 8.36
C GLN A 152 -2.38 -2.10 7.76
N ALA A 153 -1.58 -1.88 6.71
CA ALA A 153 -1.48 -0.59 6.05
C ALA A 153 -2.81 -0.16 5.39
N ASN A 154 -3.61 -1.10 4.87
CA ASN A 154 -4.95 -0.80 4.33
C ASN A 154 -5.94 -0.40 5.45
N ALA A 155 -5.88 -1.04 6.62
CA ALA A 155 -6.68 -0.62 7.77
C ALA A 155 -6.35 0.82 8.18
N ASP A 156 -5.05 1.15 8.28
CA ASP A 156 -4.62 2.49 8.63
C ASP A 156 -4.98 3.51 7.54
N LEU A 157 -4.85 3.14 6.26
CA LEU A 157 -5.22 4.01 5.15
C LEU A 157 -6.71 4.38 5.21
N ARG A 158 -7.59 3.40 5.45
CA ARG A 158 -9.05 3.62 5.57
C ARG A 158 -9.42 4.53 6.74
N ARG A 159 -8.73 4.39 7.88
CA ARG A 159 -8.98 5.17 9.11
C ARG A 159 -8.41 6.58 9.05
N HIS A 160 -7.23 6.78 8.45
CA HIS A 160 -6.47 8.02 8.59
C HIS A 160 -6.39 8.86 7.31
N ALA A 161 -6.57 8.29 6.12
CA ALA A 161 -6.62 9.07 4.88
C ALA A 161 -8.05 9.53 4.60
N SER A 162 -8.29 10.85 4.63
CA SER A 162 -9.60 11.41 4.31
C SER A 162 -9.95 11.29 2.82
N HIS A 163 -8.94 11.27 1.96
CA HIS A 163 -9.03 11.12 0.51
C HIS A 163 -7.83 10.29 0.05
N PRO A 164 -7.85 8.96 0.23
CA PRO A 164 -6.76 8.14 -0.26
C PRO A 164 -6.65 8.31 -1.76
N VAL A 165 -5.41 8.39 -2.25
CA VAL A 165 -5.13 8.34 -3.68
C VAL A 165 -5.56 6.96 -4.15
N GLY A 166 -6.58 6.89 -5.02
CA GLY A 166 -6.99 5.62 -5.61
C GLY A 166 -6.03 5.20 -6.73
N PHE A 167 -5.90 3.90 -6.89
CA PHE A 167 -5.27 3.29 -8.05
C PHE A 167 -6.37 2.76 -8.98
N ASP A 168 -6.33 3.14 -10.26
CA ASP A 168 -7.09 2.40 -11.28
C ASP A 168 -6.17 1.43 -12.04
N PHE A 169 -6.72 0.28 -12.47
CA PHE A 169 -6.03 -0.73 -13.29
C PHE A 169 -5.58 -0.23 -14.67
N TYR A 170 -5.80 1.06 -14.90
CA TYR A 170 -5.85 1.75 -16.16
C TYR A 170 -4.74 2.80 -16.25
N GLY A 171 -3.92 2.92 -15.20
CA GLY A 171 -2.71 3.72 -15.18
C GLY A 171 -2.96 5.19 -14.86
N SER A 172 -4.12 5.56 -14.33
CA SER A 172 -4.40 6.91 -13.82
C SER A 172 -4.28 6.95 -12.30
N ASN A 173 -3.54 7.93 -11.80
CA ASN A 173 -3.52 8.32 -10.40
C ASN A 173 -3.62 9.84 -10.27
N MET A 174 -3.79 10.32 -9.03
CA MET A 174 -4.00 11.75 -8.76
C MET A 174 -2.81 12.65 -9.15
N LEU A 175 -1.69 12.11 -9.62
CA LEU A 175 -0.51 12.87 -10.05
C LEU A 175 -0.34 12.98 -11.57
N ASP A 176 -1.11 12.23 -12.38
CA ASP A 176 -0.87 12.04 -13.82
C ASP A 176 -1.27 13.25 -14.72
N GLY A 177 -1.08 14.48 -14.25
CA GLY A 177 -1.30 15.69 -15.05
C GLY A 177 -2.68 16.32 -14.87
N PRO A 178 -3.09 17.26 -15.76
CA PRO A 178 -4.30 18.05 -15.55
C PRO A 178 -5.51 17.14 -15.34
N TRP A 179 -6.46 17.60 -14.53
CA TRP A 179 -7.70 16.90 -14.20
C TRP A 179 -8.49 16.54 -15.46
N ASP A 180 -8.14 15.42 -16.06
CA ASP A 180 -8.86 14.74 -17.14
C ASP A 180 -10.24 14.27 -16.62
N GLU A 181 -11.20 14.11 -17.52
CA GLU A 181 -12.42 13.33 -17.32
C GLU A 181 -12.15 11.99 -16.62
N ARG A 182 -11.03 11.31 -16.91
CA ARG A 182 -10.61 10.05 -16.28
C ARG A 182 -10.23 10.21 -14.81
N ASN A 183 -9.48 11.26 -14.45
CA ASN A 183 -9.16 11.58 -13.06
C ASN A 183 -10.41 12.03 -12.30
N SER A 184 -11.31 12.74 -12.97
CA SER A 184 -12.62 13.15 -12.43
C SER A 184 -13.53 11.95 -12.19
N ALA A 185 -13.54 10.98 -13.12
CA ALA A 185 -14.24 9.71 -12.98
C ALA A 185 -13.64 8.82 -11.90
N LEU A 186 -12.30 8.78 -11.77
CA LEU A 186 -11.61 8.11 -10.68
C LEU A 186 -11.97 8.74 -9.33
N MET A 187 -11.99 10.06 -9.23
CA MET A 187 -12.38 10.77 -8.01
C MET A 187 -13.86 10.61 -7.69
N ALA A 188 -14.74 10.57 -8.70
CA ALA A 188 -16.14 10.23 -8.52
C ALA A 188 -16.29 8.77 -8.05
N ALA A 189 -15.53 7.83 -8.62
CA ALA A 189 -15.52 6.43 -8.20
C ALA A 189 -15.00 6.27 -6.78
N ILE A 190 -13.91 6.97 -6.39
CA ILE A 190 -13.40 6.96 -5.01
C ILE A 190 -14.43 7.55 -4.04
N ARG A 191 -15.06 8.67 -4.40
CA ARG A 191 -16.13 9.27 -3.58
C ARG A 191 -17.34 8.37 -3.44
N ASN A 192 -17.74 7.69 -4.53
CA ASN A 192 -18.90 6.81 -4.55
C ASN A 192 -18.63 5.44 -3.92
N LYS A 193 -17.38 4.96 -3.95
CA LYS A 193 -16.93 3.74 -3.26
C LYS A 193 -16.72 3.96 -1.77
N ARG A 194 -16.60 5.21 -1.32
CA ARG A 194 -16.43 5.52 0.09
C ARG A 194 -17.70 5.15 0.84
N ARG A 195 -17.58 4.13 1.69
CA ARG A 195 -18.64 3.77 2.62
C ARG A 195 -18.72 4.81 3.72
N VAL A 196 -19.93 5.17 4.10
CA VAL A 196 -20.18 6.07 5.23
C VAL A 196 -20.01 5.25 6.50
N VAL A 197 -18.75 4.99 6.87
CA VAL A 197 -18.35 4.27 8.08
C VAL A 197 -18.11 5.28 9.19
N GLN A 198 -18.69 5.04 10.35
CA GLN A 198 -18.49 5.91 11.52
C GLN A 198 -17.17 5.57 12.21
N ALA A 199 -16.50 6.57 12.78
CA ALA A 199 -15.40 6.33 13.69
C ALA A 199 -15.90 5.55 14.91
N ASP A 200 -15.08 4.64 15.44
CA ASP A 200 -15.44 3.85 16.61
C ASP A 200 -15.77 4.79 17.79
N THR A 201 -16.86 4.51 18.51
CA THR A 201 -17.38 5.36 19.60
C THR A 201 -16.55 5.27 20.89
N VAL A 202 -15.57 4.36 20.93
CA VAL A 202 -14.57 4.30 22.00
C VAL A 202 -13.76 5.59 21.94
N LYS A 203 -13.64 6.29 23.07
CA LYS A 203 -12.86 7.54 23.24
C LYS A 203 -11.45 7.38 22.66
N GLN A 204 -11.28 7.61 21.36
CA GLN A 204 -9.97 7.72 20.76
C GLN A 204 -9.37 8.97 21.38
N ALA A 205 -8.38 8.77 22.26
CA ALA A 205 -7.53 9.86 22.71
C ALA A 205 -7.05 10.63 21.47
N PRO A 206 -6.93 11.96 21.54
CA PRO A 206 -6.42 12.74 20.41
C PRO A 206 -5.13 12.08 19.93
N LEU A 207 -5.13 11.68 18.65
CA LEU A 207 -4.03 10.97 17.98
C LEU A 207 -2.69 11.56 18.43
N SER A 208 -1.95 10.82 19.25
CA SER A 208 -0.60 11.21 19.63
C SER A 208 0.28 11.21 18.36
N GLY A 209 1.24 12.12 18.27
CA GLY A 209 2.12 12.22 17.10
C GLY A 209 2.77 10.89 16.73
N PHE A 210 3.09 10.05 17.72
CA PHE A 210 3.70 8.74 17.52
C PHE A 210 2.79 7.69 16.89
N HIS A 211 1.48 7.69 17.19
CA HIS A 211 0.55 6.77 16.51
C HIS A 211 0.52 7.05 15.01
N LEU A 212 0.58 8.31 14.64
CA LEU A 212 0.62 8.73 13.25
C LEU A 212 1.95 8.40 12.56
N GLU A 213 3.08 8.48 13.28
CA GLU A 213 4.38 8.00 12.79
C GLU A 213 4.37 6.48 12.55
N GLU A 214 3.72 5.70 13.40
CA GLU A 214 3.57 4.26 13.20
C GLU A 214 2.74 3.94 11.95
N VAL A 215 1.64 4.68 11.74
CA VAL A 215 0.85 4.62 10.50
C VAL A 215 1.72 4.94 9.29
N MET A 216 2.51 6.02 9.33
CA MET A 216 3.43 6.39 8.24
C MET A 216 4.48 5.30 7.97
N MET A 217 5.01 4.67 9.02
CA MET A 217 5.95 3.55 8.91
C MET A 217 5.31 2.36 8.19
N ARG A 218 4.09 1.97 8.56
CA ARG A 218 3.37 0.86 7.91
C ARG A 218 3.07 1.15 6.44
N LEU A 219 2.70 2.39 6.10
CA LEU A 219 2.53 2.81 4.70
C LEU A 219 3.85 2.74 3.92
N SER A 220 4.97 3.12 4.54
CA SER A 220 6.30 2.96 3.94
C SER A 220 6.65 1.48 3.75
N MET A 221 6.37 0.61 4.73
CA MET A 221 6.61 -0.83 4.62
C MET A 221 5.75 -1.45 3.51
N ALA A 222 4.49 -1.03 3.39
CA ALA A 222 3.60 -1.46 2.32
C ALA A 222 4.13 -1.09 0.92
N ALA A 223 4.78 0.06 0.77
CA ALA A 223 5.46 0.41 -0.48
C ALA A 223 6.64 -0.54 -0.78
N GLU A 224 7.41 -0.93 0.23
CA GLU A 224 8.58 -1.81 0.08
C GLU A 224 8.23 -3.27 -0.23
N VAL A 225 7.00 -3.71 0.07
CA VAL A 225 6.48 -5.03 -0.35
C VAL A 225 6.52 -5.21 -1.87
N TYR A 226 6.36 -4.12 -2.62
CA TYR A 226 6.30 -4.15 -4.08
C TYR A 226 7.67 -3.95 -4.72
N ASP A 227 8.03 -4.88 -5.60
CA ASP A 227 9.20 -4.77 -6.45
C ASP A 227 9.05 -3.57 -7.41
N PRO A 228 10.00 -2.62 -7.44
CA PRO A 228 9.87 -1.40 -8.23
C PRO A 228 9.96 -1.63 -9.74
N PHE A 229 10.49 -2.77 -10.21
CA PHE A 229 10.51 -3.13 -11.63
C PHE A 229 9.26 -3.90 -12.07
N LYS A 230 8.66 -4.67 -11.16
CA LYS A 230 7.50 -5.53 -11.48
C LYS A 230 6.17 -4.84 -11.22
N LEU A 231 6.06 -4.12 -10.11
CA LEU A 231 4.82 -3.48 -9.65
C LEU A 231 5.05 -2.00 -9.25
N PRO A 232 5.71 -1.17 -10.09
CA PRO A 232 6.06 0.21 -9.72
C PRO A 232 4.85 1.04 -9.33
N ARG A 233 3.71 0.88 -10.01
CA ARG A 233 2.53 1.70 -9.76
C ARG A 233 1.88 1.40 -8.40
N LEU A 234 1.92 0.16 -7.93
CA LEU A 234 1.42 -0.19 -6.59
C LEU A 234 2.35 0.33 -5.50
N ARG A 235 3.67 0.26 -5.74
CA ARG A 235 4.65 0.94 -4.88
C ARG A 235 4.39 2.44 -4.80
N MET A 236 4.21 3.09 -5.95
CA MET A 236 3.91 4.52 -6.04
C MET A 236 2.58 4.87 -5.36
N PHE A 237 1.54 4.05 -5.48
CA PHE A 237 0.26 4.24 -4.77
C PHE A 237 0.47 4.39 -3.25
N TRP A 238 1.28 3.53 -2.64
CA TRP A 238 1.56 3.62 -1.20
C TRP A 238 2.41 4.86 -0.86
N LEU A 239 3.43 5.16 -1.67
CA LEU A 239 4.24 6.36 -1.50
C LEU A 239 3.42 7.65 -1.68
N GLU A 240 2.44 7.67 -2.57
CA GLU A 240 1.59 8.83 -2.80
C GLU A 240 0.68 9.11 -1.60
N ASN A 241 0.07 8.06 -1.05
CA ASN A 241 -0.72 8.16 0.18
C ASN A 241 0.14 8.59 1.36
N LEU A 242 1.37 8.07 1.47
CA LEU A 242 2.34 8.49 2.48
C LEU A 242 2.73 9.97 2.33
N ALA A 243 3.02 10.44 1.11
CA ALA A 243 3.33 11.84 0.84
C ALA A 243 2.17 12.78 1.19
N MET A 244 0.93 12.37 0.92
CA MET A 244 -0.27 13.12 1.29
C MET A 244 -0.45 13.19 2.82
N LEU A 245 -0.15 12.10 3.53
CA LEU A 245 -0.19 12.07 4.98
C LEU A 245 0.86 13.01 5.60
N HIS A 246 2.10 12.96 5.12
CA HIS A 246 3.15 13.92 5.52
C HIS A 246 2.74 15.37 5.25
N LYS A 247 2.15 15.66 4.08
CA LYS A 247 1.66 17.00 3.72
C LYS A 247 0.57 17.48 4.68
N ARG A 248 -0.38 16.61 5.04
CA ARG A 248 -1.45 16.92 6.01
C ARG A 248 -0.91 17.25 7.39
N ASN A 249 0.18 16.58 7.80
CA ASN A 249 0.78 16.73 9.12
C ASN A 249 1.91 17.77 9.17
N ALA A 250 2.07 18.57 8.10
CA ALA A 250 3.13 19.56 7.98
C ALA A 250 4.57 19.00 8.05
N ASN A 251 4.77 17.69 7.87
CA ASN A 251 6.07 17.03 7.73
C ASN A 251 6.59 17.25 6.30
N ARG A 252 6.90 18.51 5.97
CA ARG A 252 7.17 18.96 4.60
C ARG A 252 8.45 18.35 4.00
N ALA A 253 9.48 18.14 4.81
CA ALA A 253 10.74 17.56 4.36
C ALA A 253 10.57 16.09 3.97
N GLU A 254 9.90 15.33 4.83
CA GLU A 254 9.61 13.91 4.66
C GLU A 254 8.64 13.71 3.48
N GLY A 255 7.61 14.55 3.37
CA GLY A 255 6.71 14.57 2.22
C GLY A 255 7.45 14.83 0.90
N ALA A 256 8.43 15.73 0.88
CA ALA A 256 9.29 15.98 -0.28
C ALA A 256 10.18 14.78 -0.63
N GLU A 257 10.76 14.13 0.38
CA GLU A 257 11.58 12.93 0.20
C GLU A 257 10.77 11.77 -0.39
N VAL A 258 9.54 11.57 0.06
CA VAL A 258 8.66 10.54 -0.50
C VAL A 258 8.33 10.85 -1.97
N ARG A 259 8.13 12.12 -2.34
CA ARG A 259 7.95 12.54 -3.75
C ARG A 259 9.20 12.31 -4.58
N TRP A 260 10.38 12.55 -4.03
CA TRP A 260 11.65 12.21 -4.67
C TRP A 260 11.79 10.70 -4.91
N ARG A 261 11.39 9.86 -3.94
CA ARG A 261 11.36 8.40 -4.11
C ARG A 261 10.42 7.95 -5.23
N ILE A 262 9.25 8.59 -5.38
CA ILE A 262 8.34 8.33 -6.51
C ILE A 262 9.06 8.61 -7.84
N PHE A 263 9.73 9.75 -7.95
CA PHE A 263 10.55 10.06 -9.14
C PHE A 263 11.64 9.00 -9.38
N LYS A 264 12.30 8.50 -8.34
CA LYS A 264 13.30 7.44 -8.44
C LYS A 264 12.74 6.11 -8.92
N VAL A 265 11.51 5.76 -8.54
CA VAL A 265 10.83 4.60 -9.09
C VAL A 265 10.61 4.79 -10.60
N CYS A 266 10.16 5.96 -11.04
CA CYS A 266 10.03 6.25 -12.48
C CYS A 266 11.39 6.14 -13.20
N GLU A 267 12.43 6.83 -12.71
CA GLU A 267 13.79 6.78 -13.31
C GLU A 267 14.30 5.34 -13.45
N LEU A 268 14.04 4.48 -12.46
CA LEU A 268 14.44 3.07 -12.49
C LEU A 268 13.77 2.27 -13.62
N VAL A 269 12.56 2.65 -14.02
CA VAL A 269 11.75 1.93 -15.01
C VAL A 269 11.70 2.63 -16.37
N GLU A 270 12.48 3.68 -16.58
CA GLU A 270 12.45 4.53 -17.77
C GLU A 270 12.57 3.75 -19.09
N ASP A 271 13.44 2.73 -19.11
CA ASP A 271 13.67 1.91 -20.30
C ASP A 271 12.64 0.77 -20.47
N THR A 272 11.93 0.41 -19.41
CA THR A 272 11.11 -0.82 -19.36
C THR A 272 9.62 -0.58 -19.16
N TRP A 273 9.20 0.64 -18.79
CA TRP A 273 7.81 0.92 -18.41
C TRP A 273 6.78 0.56 -19.49
N ARG A 274 7.17 0.59 -20.78
CA ARG A 274 6.29 0.26 -21.91
C ARG A 274 5.98 -1.23 -22.01
N SER A 275 6.87 -2.08 -21.52
CA SER A 275 6.75 -3.54 -21.55
C SER A 275 6.45 -4.12 -20.17
N GLN A 276 6.24 -3.27 -19.17
CA GLN A 276 5.88 -3.72 -17.83
C GLN A 276 4.52 -4.40 -17.81
N TRP A 277 4.48 -5.48 -17.03
CA TRP A 277 3.25 -6.15 -16.68
C TRP A 277 2.43 -5.28 -15.72
N VAL A 278 1.11 -5.26 -15.90
CA VAL A 278 0.18 -4.49 -15.07
C VAL A 278 -1.03 -5.33 -14.74
N ALA A 279 -1.50 -5.24 -13.50
CA ALA A 279 -2.76 -5.82 -13.09
C ALA A 279 -3.91 -5.29 -13.96
N ARG A 280 -4.83 -6.17 -14.29
CA ARG A 280 -6.02 -5.87 -15.08
C ARG A 280 -7.25 -5.84 -14.21
N PRO A 281 -8.30 -5.09 -14.59
CA PRO A 281 -9.56 -5.16 -13.87
C PRO A 281 -10.10 -6.60 -13.87
N PRO A 282 -10.86 -6.99 -12.83
CA PRO A 282 -11.54 -8.28 -12.81
C PRO A 282 -12.34 -8.51 -14.10
N LEU A 283 -12.30 -9.73 -14.64
CA LEU A 283 -13.14 -10.04 -15.80
C LEU A 283 -14.62 -10.01 -15.37
N ALA A 284 -15.47 -9.48 -16.24
CA ALA A 284 -16.91 -9.34 -15.98
C ALA A 284 -17.66 -10.68 -16.14
N TRP A 285 -17.42 -11.63 -15.24
CA TRP A 285 -18.06 -12.97 -15.26
C TRP A 285 -19.46 -13.02 -14.63
N GLY A 286 -20.02 -11.89 -14.21
CA GLY A 286 -21.32 -11.86 -13.56
C GLY A 286 -21.69 -10.44 -13.13
N PRO A 287 -22.90 -10.22 -12.60
CA PRO A 287 -23.31 -8.89 -12.17
C PRO A 287 -22.29 -8.42 -11.14
N ARG A 288 -21.78 -7.20 -11.31
CA ARG A 288 -21.34 -6.45 -10.14
C ARG A 288 -22.56 -6.46 -9.22
N LEU A 289 -22.49 -7.18 -8.10
CA LEU A 289 -23.54 -7.26 -7.08
C LEU A 289 -23.74 -5.91 -6.35
N GLY A 290 -23.56 -4.80 -7.07
CA GLY A 290 -23.71 -3.42 -6.65
C GLY A 290 -24.59 -2.58 -7.59
N ASN A 291 -25.22 -3.15 -8.63
CA ASN A 291 -26.38 -2.49 -9.24
C ASN A 291 -27.59 -2.69 -8.32
N ARG A 292 -27.60 -2.01 -7.17
CA ARG A 292 -28.88 -1.64 -6.56
C ARG A 292 -29.55 -0.68 -7.56
N PRO A 293 -30.79 -0.95 -8.02
CA PRO A 293 -31.62 0.15 -8.48
C PRO A 293 -31.67 1.16 -7.33
N ALA A 294 -31.51 2.45 -7.65
CA ALA A 294 -31.69 3.51 -6.68
C ALA A 294 -32.97 3.21 -5.87
N ALA A 295 -32.84 3.09 -4.55
CA ALA A 295 -34.01 2.96 -3.70
C ALA A 295 -34.94 4.14 -4.03
N PRO A 296 -36.26 3.90 -4.19
CA PRO A 296 -37.19 4.99 -4.42
C PRO A 296 -37.06 5.96 -3.25
N ALA A 297 -36.75 7.21 -3.56
CA ALA A 297 -36.71 8.28 -2.57
C ALA A 297 -38.06 8.31 -1.86
N GLU A 298 -38.10 7.92 -0.59
CA GLU A 298 -39.25 8.18 0.25
C GLU A 298 -39.43 9.69 0.35
N SER A 299 -40.61 10.10 -0.08
CA SER A 299 -41.12 11.46 -0.09
C SER A 299 -41.11 12.07 1.31
N THR A 300 -40.28 13.08 1.53
CA THR A 300 -40.62 14.17 2.44
C THR A 300 -40.63 15.47 1.66
N SER A 301 -41.85 15.90 1.36
CA SER A 301 -42.20 17.19 0.81
C SER A 301 -41.82 18.33 1.76
N ALA A 302 -41.03 19.30 1.28
CA ALA A 302 -41.23 20.71 1.61
C ALA A 302 -40.52 21.58 0.57
N HIS A 303 -41.31 22.48 -0.03
CA HIS A 303 -40.93 23.51 -1.00
C HIS A 303 -39.66 24.28 -0.64
N ILE A 304 -38.82 24.57 -1.64
CA ILE A 304 -38.44 25.92 -2.07
C ILE A 304 -37.97 25.86 -3.53
N SER A 305 -38.60 26.69 -4.35
CA SER A 305 -38.35 26.94 -5.77
C SER A 305 -37.08 27.76 -6.02
N GLY A 306 -36.28 27.38 -7.01
CA GLY A 306 -35.22 28.23 -7.57
C GLY A 306 -34.36 27.46 -8.58
N GLY A 307 -34.58 27.71 -9.87
CA GLY A 307 -34.03 26.91 -10.97
C GLY A 307 -32.51 27.00 -11.15
N MET A 308 -31.88 25.84 -11.34
CA MET A 308 -30.66 25.67 -12.13
C MET A 308 -30.78 24.36 -12.90
N THR A 309 -30.78 24.45 -14.23
CA THR A 309 -30.74 23.33 -15.17
C THR A 309 -29.39 22.62 -15.08
N VAL A 310 -29.33 21.52 -14.32
CA VAL A 310 -28.20 20.59 -14.32
C VAL A 310 -28.45 19.55 -15.41
N LYS A 311 -27.64 19.61 -16.47
CA LYS A 311 -27.53 18.54 -17.48
C LYS A 311 -27.10 17.25 -16.76
N THR A 312 -27.96 16.25 -16.77
CA THR A 312 -27.65 14.86 -16.43
C THR A 312 -26.55 14.34 -17.35
N THR A 313 -25.34 14.18 -16.81
CA THR A 313 -24.21 13.54 -17.49
C THR A 313 -24.41 12.03 -17.48
N GLY A 314 -24.58 11.49 -18.69
CA GLY A 314 -24.74 10.08 -18.97
C GLY A 314 -23.52 9.26 -18.57
N HIS A 315 -23.81 8.04 -18.12
CA HIS A 315 -22.88 6.93 -18.01
C HIS A 315 -22.24 6.68 -19.38
N LEU A 316 -20.93 6.94 -19.52
CA LEU A 316 -20.21 6.67 -20.78
C LEU A 316 -19.43 5.37 -20.70
N SER A 317 -20.07 4.34 -21.24
CA SER A 317 -19.43 3.32 -22.06
C SER A 317 -18.79 3.99 -23.28
N LEU A 318 -17.46 3.87 -23.41
CA LEU A 318 -16.71 4.36 -24.56
C LEU A 318 -17.02 3.53 -25.82
N GLY A 319 -17.73 4.14 -26.77
CA GLY A 319 -17.47 4.01 -28.20
C GLY A 319 -18.17 2.89 -28.98
N ARG A 320 -19.46 3.08 -29.31
CA ARG A 320 -20.03 2.64 -30.59
C ARG A 320 -21.31 3.43 -30.92
N GLY A 321 -21.33 4.06 -32.10
CA GLY A 321 -22.47 4.57 -32.88
C GLY A 321 -23.72 5.03 -32.12
N LEU A 322 -23.90 6.35 -32.03
CA LEU A 322 -25.20 6.98 -31.81
C LEU A 322 -26.08 6.71 -33.04
N ASP A 323 -27.08 5.83 -32.87
CA ASP A 323 -28.38 5.76 -33.58
C ASP A 323 -28.95 4.32 -33.56
N ALA A 324 -29.03 3.72 -32.36
CA ALA A 324 -29.78 2.48 -32.15
C ALA A 324 -30.75 2.68 -30.97
N PRO A 325 -32.01 2.20 -31.06
CA PRO A 325 -32.97 2.35 -29.98
C PRO A 325 -32.48 1.62 -28.73
N LEU A 326 -32.79 2.20 -27.56
CA LEU A 326 -32.56 1.62 -26.23
C LEU A 326 -33.18 0.22 -26.13
N GLU A 327 -32.45 -0.81 -26.57
CA GLU A 327 -32.70 -2.18 -26.18
C GLU A 327 -32.39 -2.28 -24.69
N GLN A 328 -33.39 -2.69 -23.90
CA GLN A 328 -33.18 -3.18 -22.55
C GLN A 328 -32.13 -4.29 -22.61
N LEU A 329 -30.92 -3.98 -22.15
CA LEU A 329 -29.81 -4.94 -22.03
C LEU A 329 -30.21 -6.03 -21.05
N ASP A 330 -30.60 -7.17 -21.62
CA ASP A 330 -30.84 -8.41 -20.90
C ASP A 330 -29.53 -8.86 -20.21
N PRO A 331 -29.45 -8.84 -18.86
CA PRO A 331 -28.21 -9.12 -18.11
C PRO A 331 -27.72 -10.56 -18.27
N ASP A 332 -28.52 -11.43 -18.89
CA ASP A 332 -28.18 -12.82 -19.17
C ASP A 332 -27.49 -12.98 -20.55
N ARG A 333 -27.63 -12.01 -21.45
CA ARG A 333 -27.13 -12.07 -22.84
C ARG A 333 -25.62 -11.79 -22.97
N ASP A 334 -24.98 -11.23 -21.93
CA ASP A 334 -23.53 -10.94 -21.88
C ASP A 334 -22.69 -12.04 -21.19
N ARG A 335 -23.30 -13.15 -20.78
CA ARG A 335 -22.66 -14.26 -20.05
C ARG A 335 -21.87 -15.25 -20.91
N ASN A 336 -21.70 -14.98 -22.20
CA ASN A 336 -20.97 -15.88 -23.08
C ASN A 336 -19.47 -15.81 -22.75
N PHE A 337 -18.92 -16.89 -22.18
CA PHE A 337 -17.49 -17.04 -21.87
C PHE A 337 -16.61 -16.58 -23.03
N TYR A 338 -16.95 -16.97 -24.25
CA TYR A 338 -16.19 -16.61 -25.44
C TYR A 338 -16.31 -15.14 -25.79
N LYS A 339 -17.43 -14.47 -25.49
CA LYS A 339 -17.60 -13.02 -25.70
C LYS A 339 -16.82 -12.21 -24.66
N VAL A 340 -16.88 -12.60 -23.38
CA VAL A 340 -16.11 -11.96 -22.29
C VAL A 340 -14.61 -12.15 -22.53
N LEU A 341 -14.18 -13.38 -22.83
CA LEU A 341 -12.79 -13.68 -23.15
C LEU A 341 -12.34 -12.95 -24.43
N LYS A 342 -13.15 -12.94 -25.49
CA LYS A 342 -12.84 -12.20 -26.72
C LYS A 342 -12.71 -10.70 -26.46
N ASN A 343 -13.62 -10.10 -25.72
CA ASN A 343 -13.54 -8.68 -25.36
C ASN A 343 -12.29 -8.37 -24.52
N ALA A 344 -11.91 -9.25 -23.59
CA ALA A 344 -10.68 -9.12 -22.81
C ALA A 344 -9.42 -9.28 -23.69
N LEU A 345 -9.47 -10.16 -24.69
CA LEU A 345 -8.39 -10.37 -25.66
C LEU A 345 -8.28 -9.23 -26.68
N ASP A 346 -9.41 -8.63 -27.06
CA ASP A 346 -9.50 -7.50 -27.99
C ASP A 346 -9.19 -6.16 -27.29
N ALA A 347 -9.22 -6.12 -25.95
CA ALA A 347 -8.80 -4.96 -25.18
C ALA A 347 -7.30 -4.71 -25.37
N LYS A 348 -6.94 -3.42 -25.57
CA LYS A 348 -5.52 -3.04 -25.63
C LYS A 348 -4.84 -3.45 -24.31
N PRO A 349 -3.60 -3.99 -24.36
CA PRO A 349 -2.88 -4.36 -23.14
C PRO A 349 -2.77 -3.14 -22.23
N ASN A 350 -3.21 -3.28 -20.97
CA ASN A 350 -3.01 -2.26 -19.96
C ASN A 350 -1.51 -2.00 -19.79
N ARG A 351 -1.15 -0.72 -19.73
CA ARG A 351 0.21 -0.26 -19.52
C ARG A 351 0.27 0.56 -18.24
N SER A 352 1.45 0.60 -17.61
CA SER A 352 1.64 1.32 -16.36
C SER A 352 1.33 2.81 -16.52
N TRP A 353 1.60 3.32 -17.74
CA TRP A 353 1.20 4.64 -18.23
C TRP A 353 0.61 4.48 -19.65
N SER A 354 -0.41 5.27 -19.99
CA SER A 354 -1.07 5.26 -21.30
C SER A 354 -0.11 5.60 -22.43
N ASP A 355 0.72 6.59 -22.20
CA ASP A 355 1.66 7.14 -23.18
C ASP A 355 2.86 7.80 -22.49
N TYR A 356 3.84 8.19 -23.31
CA TYR A 356 5.08 8.80 -22.84
C TYR A 356 4.86 10.19 -22.21
N GLY A 357 3.83 10.92 -22.65
CA GLY A 357 3.48 12.22 -22.09
C GLY A 357 2.95 12.11 -20.66
N GLN A 358 2.09 11.12 -20.40
CA GLN A 358 1.60 10.81 -19.05
C GLN A 358 2.76 10.44 -18.12
N TYR A 359 3.65 9.55 -18.57
CA TYR A 359 4.85 9.13 -17.84
C TYR A 359 5.75 10.32 -17.46
N LEU A 360 6.09 11.19 -18.43
CA LEU A 360 6.91 12.37 -18.15
C LEU A 360 6.20 13.40 -17.27
N THR A 361 4.88 13.54 -17.41
CA THR A 361 4.09 14.45 -16.58
C THR A 361 4.09 13.99 -15.12
N HIS A 362 3.97 12.69 -14.89
CA HIS A 362 4.09 12.10 -13.56
C HIS A 362 5.45 12.43 -12.93
N MET A 363 6.55 12.19 -13.64
CA MET A 363 7.91 12.52 -13.18
C MET A 363 8.05 14.01 -12.85
N GLN A 364 7.51 14.87 -13.71
CA GLN A 364 7.52 16.32 -13.54
C GLN A 364 6.77 16.73 -12.27
N THR A 365 5.55 16.23 -12.06
CA THR A 365 4.72 16.55 -10.88
C THR A 365 5.38 16.07 -9.59
N ALA A 366 5.97 14.87 -9.57
CA ALA A 366 6.68 14.34 -8.41
C ALA A 366 7.85 15.26 -8.02
N LEU A 367 8.67 15.67 -9.00
CA LEU A 367 9.79 16.57 -8.76
C LEU A 367 9.33 18.00 -8.39
N ASP A 368 8.30 18.55 -9.06
CA ASP A 368 7.77 19.89 -8.76
C ASP A 368 7.30 19.97 -7.29
N GLU A 369 6.58 18.97 -6.80
CA GLU A 369 6.15 18.91 -5.39
C GLU A 369 7.32 18.67 -4.42
N ALA A 370 8.33 17.86 -4.81
CA ALA A 370 9.53 17.66 -4.01
C ALA A 370 10.34 18.96 -3.86
N THR A 371 10.60 19.68 -4.95
CA THR A 371 11.31 20.97 -4.93
C THR A 371 10.58 21.98 -4.04
N LYS A 372 9.25 22.11 -4.18
CA LYS A 372 8.45 22.98 -3.31
C LYS A 372 8.59 22.60 -1.85
N GLY A 373 8.47 21.31 -1.53
CA GLY A 373 8.58 20.81 -0.16
C GLY A 373 9.94 21.10 0.46
N TYR A 374 11.04 20.82 -0.24
CA TYR A 374 12.40 21.13 0.24
C TYR A 374 12.64 22.63 0.41
N ASN A 375 12.15 23.47 -0.52
CA ASN A 375 12.26 24.93 -0.39
C ASN A 375 11.51 25.46 0.84
N LEU A 376 10.33 24.92 1.15
CA LEU A 376 9.53 25.35 2.31
C LEU A 376 10.19 25.05 3.66
N VAL A 377 11.17 24.15 3.71
CA VAL A 377 11.95 23.81 4.91
C VAL A 377 13.42 24.23 4.80
N ASN A 378 13.76 25.08 3.82
CA ASN A 378 15.11 25.57 3.57
C ASN A 378 16.17 24.48 3.31
N LEU A 379 15.77 23.29 2.83
CA LEU A 379 16.70 22.23 2.42
C LEU A 379 17.19 22.48 0.98
N ILE A 380 17.91 23.58 0.79
CA ILE A 380 18.19 24.16 -0.54
C ILE A 380 19.05 23.26 -1.41
N HIS A 381 20.01 22.53 -0.85
CA HIS A 381 20.80 21.54 -1.63
C HIS A 381 19.94 20.41 -2.20
N LEU A 382 18.91 19.95 -1.47
CA LEU A 382 17.98 18.94 -1.96
C LEU A 382 17.02 19.52 -3.00
N ALA A 383 16.58 20.76 -2.80
CA ALA A 383 15.78 21.49 -3.78
C ALA A 383 16.56 21.67 -5.09
N GLU A 384 17.82 22.11 -5.04
CA GLU A 384 18.72 22.28 -6.18
C GLU A 384 18.90 20.96 -6.96
N ARG A 385 19.18 19.87 -6.24
CA ARG A 385 19.28 18.53 -6.84
C ARG A 385 18.00 18.14 -7.59
N THR A 386 16.85 18.47 -7.03
CA THR A 386 15.54 18.18 -7.62
C THR A 386 15.28 19.07 -8.84
N SER A 387 15.59 20.36 -8.74
CA SER A 387 15.50 21.34 -9.83
C SER A 387 16.42 21.00 -11.01
N PHE A 388 17.61 20.45 -10.78
CA PHE A 388 18.49 19.97 -11.85
C PHE A 388 17.83 18.86 -12.68
N ARG A 389 17.12 17.92 -12.02
CA ARG A 389 16.35 16.88 -12.71
C ARG A 389 15.15 17.46 -13.45
N LEU A 390 14.45 18.44 -12.86
CA LEU A 390 13.34 19.16 -13.54
C LEU A 390 13.81 19.87 -14.81
N VAL A 391 14.95 20.56 -14.75
CA VAL A 391 15.54 21.22 -15.92
C VAL A 391 15.81 20.23 -17.05
N HIS A 392 16.33 19.04 -16.72
CA HIS A 392 16.54 17.98 -17.70
C HIS A 392 15.20 17.54 -18.34
N LEU A 393 14.16 17.31 -17.53
CA LEU A 393 12.83 16.98 -18.05
C LEU A 393 12.22 18.11 -18.89
N TYR A 394 12.36 19.38 -18.48
CA TYR A 394 11.90 20.52 -19.25
C TYR A 394 12.60 20.66 -20.59
N ARG A 395 13.88 20.27 -20.67
CA ARG A 395 14.62 20.19 -21.93
C ARG A 395 14.04 19.10 -22.84
N LEU A 396 13.79 17.90 -22.30
CA LEU A 396 13.17 16.80 -23.06
C LEU A 396 11.76 17.15 -23.55
N LEU A 397 10.98 17.86 -22.71
CA LEU A 397 9.64 18.33 -23.01
C LEU A 397 9.60 19.59 -23.88
N LYS A 398 10.76 20.15 -24.27
CA LYS A 398 10.88 21.41 -25.03
C LYS A 398 10.11 22.58 -24.41
N LYS A 399 10.22 22.75 -23.08
CA LYS A 399 9.59 23.84 -22.31
C LYS A 399 10.66 24.85 -21.81
N PRO A 400 11.24 25.69 -22.70
CA PRO A 400 12.36 26.56 -22.34
C PRO A 400 12.00 27.62 -21.29
N GLU A 401 10.75 28.12 -21.28
CA GLU A 401 10.29 29.09 -20.29
C GLU A 401 10.29 28.52 -18.87
N ARG A 402 9.83 27.28 -18.69
CA ARG A 402 9.85 26.60 -17.38
C ARG A 402 11.27 26.29 -16.93
N MET A 403 12.14 25.94 -17.87
CA MET A 403 13.56 25.76 -17.58
C MET A 403 14.20 27.06 -17.06
N LEU A 404 13.95 28.19 -17.72
CA LEU A 404 14.46 29.49 -17.27
C LEU A 404 13.93 29.86 -15.88
N GLN A 405 12.62 29.69 -15.65
CA GLN A 405 12.02 29.90 -14.33
C GLN A 405 12.71 29.05 -13.25
N GLU A 406 13.02 27.80 -13.55
CA GLU A 406 13.66 26.91 -12.59
C GLU A 406 15.12 27.29 -12.30
N TYR A 407 15.87 27.73 -13.32
CA TYR A 407 17.21 28.31 -13.11
C TYR A 407 17.17 29.57 -12.25
N THR A 408 16.22 30.48 -12.50
CA THR A 408 16.05 31.69 -11.70
C THR A 408 15.76 31.35 -10.24
N LYS A 409 14.85 30.41 -9.98
CA LYS A 409 14.55 29.95 -8.61
C LYS A 409 15.78 29.37 -7.90
N MET A 410 16.58 28.55 -8.59
CA MET A 410 17.81 28.00 -7.99
C MET A 410 18.82 29.11 -7.66
N ALA A 411 19.02 30.07 -8.58
CA ALA A 411 19.92 31.19 -8.36
C ALA A 411 19.49 32.06 -7.17
N GLU A 412 18.19 32.34 -7.05
CA GLU A 412 17.61 33.06 -5.92
C GLU A 412 17.76 32.30 -4.60
N ALA A 413 17.53 30.98 -4.60
CA ALA A 413 17.69 30.15 -3.41
C ALA A 413 19.15 30.12 -2.93
N VAL A 414 20.11 29.93 -3.84
CA VAL A 414 21.55 29.95 -3.53
C VAL A 414 21.98 31.33 -3.01
N LYS A 415 21.52 32.41 -3.66
CA LYS A 415 21.76 33.78 -3.20
C LYS A 415 21.22 33.99 -1.77
N ALA A 416 20.01 33.53 -1.49
CA ALA A 416 19.42 33.64 -0.16
C ALA A 416 20.21 32.87 0.92
N VAL A 417 20.80 31.72 0.59
CA VAL A 417 21.71 30.99 1.50
C VAL A 417 22.99 31.77 1.75
N ALA A 418 23.60 32.29 0.67
CA ALA A 418 24.83 33.06 0.76
C ALA A 418 24.66 34.34 1.59
N GLU A 419 23.51 35.02 1.46
CA GLU A 419 23.19 36.23 2.21
C GLU A 419 22.83 35.97 3.67
N LYS A 420 22.11 34.88 3.98
CA LYS A 420 21.68 34.55 5.35
C LYS A 420 22.76 33.87 6.19
N GLY A 421 23.75 33.23 5.56
CA GLY A 421 24.76 32.42 6.24
C GLY A 421 24.18 31.18 6.94
N VAL A 422 25.04 30.39 7.60
CA VAL A 422 24.59 29.27 8.45
C VAL A 422 24.13 29.84 9.79
N SER A 423 22.81 29.96 9.96
CA SER A 423 22.21 30.44 11.22
C SER A 423 21.53 29.30 11.99
N THR A 424 21.34 29.47 13.31
CA THR A 424 20.55 28.55 14.15
C THR A 424 19.08 28.45 13.71
N GLN A 425 18.58 29.39 12.90
CA GLN A 425 17.26 29.30 12.25
C GLN A 425 17.20 28.26 11.12
N MET A 426 18.34 27.72 10.68
CA MET A 426 18.44 26.58 9.76
C MET A 426 18.54 25.23 10.49
N ALA A 427 18.42 25.20 11.82
CA ALA A 427 18.52 23.96 12.57
C ALA A 427 17.40 22.99 12.13
N ILE A 428 17.81 21.82 11.65
CA ILE A 428 16.95 20.82 11.00
C ILE A 428 16.04 20.13 12.04
N GLY A 429 16.39 20.20 13.32
CA GLY A 429 15.61 19.67 14.42
C GLY A 429 16.49 19.12 15.53
N THR A 430 15.86 18.60 16.57
CA THR A 430 16.51 17.83 17.63
C THR A 430 16.35 16.34 17.37
N PHE A 431 17.39 15.56 17.61
CA PHE A 431 17.39 14.11 17.39
C PHE A 431 17.34 13.35 18.71
N TYR A 432 16.51 12.32 18.76
CA TYR A 432 16.28 11.47 19.91
C TYR A 432 16.52 10.02 19.53
N ARG A 433 17.34 9.33 20.30
CA ARG A 433 17.55 7.89 20.15
C ARG A 433 16.64 7.18 21.15
N VAL A 434 15.83 6.24 20.69
CA VAL A 434 14.85 5.51 21.50
C VAL A 434 15.02 4.03 21.24
N LEU A 435 15.15 3.25 22.30
CA LEU A 435 15.31 1.80 22.25
C LEU A 435 14.15 1.17 23.02
N TYR A 436 13.37 0.34 22.36
CA TYR A 436 12.23 -0.32 23.01
C TYR A 436 12.62 -1.72 23.48
N GLU A 437 12.58 -1.98 24.79
CA GLU A 437 13.02 -3.26 25.39
C GLU A 437 12.02 -3.82 26.41
N GLY A 438 12.12 -5.12 26.67
CA GLY A 438 11.24 -5.85 27.60
C GLY A 438 10.05 -6.55 26.93
N LEU A 439 9.47 -7.51 27.66
CA LEU A 439 8.34 -8.30 27.17
C LEU A 439 7.01 -7.52 27.17
N GLY A 440 6.89 -6.44 27.95
CA GLY A 440 5.72 -5.55 27.92
C GLY A 440 5.65 -4.65 26.69
N VAL A 441 6.75 -4.50 25.92
CA VAL A 441 6.74 -3.72 24.67
C VAL A 441 6.02 -4.49 23.55
N PRO A 442 5.21 -3.81 22.72
CA PRO A 442 4.59 -4.41 21.55
C PRO A 442 5.59 -5.15 20.66
N VAL A 443 5.23 -6.34 20.19
CA VAL A 443 6.13 -7.23 19.44
C VAL A 443 6.79 -6.54 18.23
N HIS A 444 6.09 -5.59 17.59
CA HIS A 444 6.61 -4.88 16.42
C HIS A 444 7.63 -3.78 16.75
N LEU A 445 7.72 -3.32 18.01
CA LEU A 445 8.75 -2.37 18.49
C LEU A 445 9.86 -3.06 19.31
N ARG A 446 9.57 -4.22 19.90
CA ARG A 446 10.48 -4.91 20.82
C ARG A 446 11.86 -5.18 20.22
N GLY A 447 12.89 -4.78 20.96
CA GLY A 447 14.30 -4.94 20.58
C GLY A 447 14.73 -4.04 19.41
N LYS A 448 13.94 -3.02 19.06
CA LYS A 448 14.26 -2.10 17.97
C LYS A 448 14.68 -0.75 18.51
N GLU A 449 15.67 -0.19 17.83
CA GLU A 449 16.19 1.14 18.06
C GLU A 449 15.79 2.07 16.92
N PHE A 450 15.39 3.28 17.28
CA PHE A 450 14.96 4.31 16.33
C PHE A 450 15.61 5.65 16.66
N ILE A 451 15.86 6.43 15.60
CA ILE A 451 16.27 7.83 15.72
C ILE A 451 15.11 8.70 15.25
N PHE A 452 14.50 9.41 16.20
CA PHE A 452 13.43 10.36 15.93
C PHE A 452 14.01 11.75 15.73
N ARG A 453 13.53 12.45 14.70
CA ARG A 453 13.82 13.87 14.46
C ARG A 453 12.59 14.69 14.83
N ASN A 454 12.77 15.72 15.65
CA ASN A 454 11.74 16.70 15.94
C ASN A 454 12.09 18.06 15.34
N GLY A 455 11.30 18.54 14.38
CA GLY A 455 11.53 19.82 13.69
C GLY A 455 11.28 21.07 14.53
N ASN A 456 10.62 20.96 15.68
CA ASN A 456 10.25 22.10 16.54
C ASN A 456 11.21 22.32 17.71
N HIS A 457 12.33 21.59 17.76
CA HIS A 457 13.27 21.62 18.90
C HIS A 457 12.61 21.37 20.25
N MET A 458 11.64 20.44 20.26
CA MET A 458 10.97 19.96 21.48
C MET A 458 11.97 19.61 22.57
N HIS A 459 11.65 19.86 23.84
CA HIS A 459 12.53 19.51 24.95
C HIS A 459 12.47 17.99 25.25
N VAL A 460 13.55 17.40 25.76
CA VAL A 460 13.64 15.94 26.00
C VAL A 460 12.51 15.41 26.88
N LYS A 461 12.08 16.19 27.88
CA LYS A 461 10.97 15.82 28.77
C LYS A 461 9.64 15.75 28.03
N GLU A 462 9.35 16.72 27.17
CA GLU A 462 8.12 16.74 26.37
C GLU A 462 8.10 15.57 25.38
N PHE A 463 9.25 15.26 24.78
CA PHE A 463 9.40 14.09 23.92
C PHE A 463 9.17 12.79 24.70
N GLN A 464 9.79 12.65 25.87
CA GLN A 464 9.61 11.50 26.76
C GLN A 464 8.15 11.30 27.14
N ASP A 465 7.44 12.36 27.53
CA ASP A 465 6.03 12.31 27.90
C ASP A 465 5.16 11.84 26.72
N GLN A 466 5.47 12.27 25.49
CA GLN A 466 4.77 11.83 24.29
C GLN A 466 5.01 10.36 23.94
N VAL A 467 6.26 9.89 24.05
CA VAL A 467 6.60 8.48 23.81
C VAL A 467 5.92 7.58 24.86
N VAL A 468 5.96 7.97 26.13
CA VAL A 468 5.31 7.22 27.22
C VAL A 468 3.79 7.19 27.03
N ALA A 469 3.18 8.32 26.69
CA ALA A 469 1.74 8.37 26.43
C ALA A 469 1.34 7.46 25.25
N HIS A 470 2.16 7.41 24.20
CA HIS A 470 1.94 6.53 23.08
C HIS A 470 2.06 5.06 23.45
N ILE A 471 3.14 4.64 24.12
CA ILE A 471 3.29 3.23 24.53
C ILE A 471 2.19 2.81 25.49
N LYS A 472 1.82 3.66 26.47
CA LYS A 472 0.68 3.42 27.37
C LYS A 472 -0.65 3.25 26.63
N SER A 473 -0.81 3.85 25.46
CA SER A 473 -2.03 3.70 24.64
C SER A 473 -2.09 2.40 23.84
N ILE A 474 -0.98 1.67 23.72
CA ILE A 474 -0.86 0.44 22.92
C ILE A 474 -0.72 -0.81 23.80
N VAL A 475 -0.03 -0.69 24.93
CA VAL A 475 0.17 -1.82 25.85
C VAL A 475 -1.12 -2.14 26.61
N GLU A 476 -1.24 -3.40 27.04
CA GLU A 476 -2.40 -3.87 27.82
C GLU A 476 -2.50 -3.16 29.18
N ASP A 477 -3.74 -3.02 29.67
CA ASP A 477 -4.01 -2.45 30.99
C ASP A 477 -3.23 -3.23 32.08
N GLY A 478 -2.35 -2.54 32.78
CA GLY A 478 -1.51 -3.13 33.83
C GLY A 478 -0.01 -3.24 33.49
N VAL A 479 0.38 -3.00 32.23
CA VAL A 479 1.80 -2.88 31.84
C VAL A 479 2.35 -1.52 32.26
N ASN A 480 3.42 -1.52 33.07
CA ASN A 480 4.10 -0.30 33.49
C ASN A 480 5.13 0.14 32.46
N VAL A 481 5.10 1.41 32.07
CA VAL A 481 6.02 1.99 31.09
C VAL A 481 7.10 2.79 31.81
N MET A 482 8.35 2.38 31.66
CA MET A 482 9.51 2.97 32.32
C MET A 482 10.50 3.56 31.31
N ILE A 483 10.94 4.78 31.55
CA ILE A 483 12.02 5.41 30.77
C ILE A 483 13.36 5.09 31.42
N VAL A 484 14.29 4.55 30.63
CA VAL A 484 15.65 4.25 31.05
C VAL A 484 16.58 5.37 30.57
N GLN A 485 17.04 6.20 31.50
CA GLN A 485 17.89 7.35 31.18
C GLN A 485 19.38 6.98 30.98
N SER A 486 19.80 5.76 31.34
CA SER A 486 21.19 5.30 31.23
C SER A 486 21.30 3.88 30.69
N ILE A 487 22.13 3.70 29.66
CA ILE A 487 22.37 2.43 28.94
C ILE A 487 22.98 1.33 29.84
N GLY A 488 23.51 1.70 31.01
CA GLY A 488 24.27 0.79 31.88
C GLY A 488 23.49 0.15 33.04
N ALA A 489 22.16 0.26 33.07
CA ALA A 489 21.38 -0.29 34.17
C ALA A 489 20.91 -1.73 33.85
N ASP A 490 21.29 -2.68 34.71
CA ASP A 490 20.78 -4.05 34.66
C ASP A 490 19.27 -4.04 34.92
N HIS A 491 18.49 -4.27 33.87
CA HIS A 491 17.04 -4.33 33.94
C HIS A 491 16.56 -5.74 33.61
N SER A 492 15.54 -6.21 34.33
CA SER A 492 14.95 -7.53 34.13
C SER A 492 14.12 -7.55 32.85
N LEU A 493 14.75 -7.85 31.71
CA LEU A 493 14.11 -7.92 30.40
C LEU A 493 13.04 -9.02 30.29
N SER A 494 12.97 -9.92 31.28
CA SER A 494 12.04 -11.05 31.33
C SER A 494 10.69 -10.74 31.97
N ASP A 495 10.47 -9.55 32.55
CA ASP A 495 9.18 -9.19 33.14
C ASP A 495 8.17 -8.77 32.05
N PRO A 496 7.06 -9.51 31.84
CA PRO A 496 6.02 -9.14 30.88
C PRO A 496 5.20 -7.92 31.28
N LEU A 497 5.26 -7.49 32.55
CA LEU A 497 4.50 -6.35 33.07
C LEU A 497 5.24 -5.02 32.92
N ILE A 498 6.46 -5.02 32.37
CA ILE A 498 7.27 -3.81 32.22
C ILE A 498 7.67 -3.61 30.75
N ALA A 499 7.43 -2.39 30.26
CA ALA A 499 7.91 -1.90 28.98
C ALA A 499 8.99 -0.83 29.20
N TYR A 500 10.20 -1.06 28.69
CA TYR A 500 11.34 -0.14 28.80
C TYR A 500 11.51 0.69 27.52
N ILE A 501 11.82 1.98 27.69
CA ILE A 501 11.98 2.98 26.62
C ILE A 501 13.27 3.78 26.80
#